data_AF-A0A7X7DEJ6-F1
#
_entry.id   AF-A0A7X7DEJ6-F1
#
_cell.length_a   1.000
_cell.length_b   1.000
_cell.length_c   1.000
_cell.angle_alpha   90.00
_cell.angle_beta   90.00
_cell.angle_gamma   90.00
#
_symmetry.space_group_name_H-M   'P 1'
#
loop_
_entity.id
_entity.type
_entity.pdbx_description
1 polymer ?
#
loop_
_entity_poly.entity_id
_entity_poly.type
_entity_poly.pdbx_seq_one_letter_code
_entity_poly.pdbx_strand_id
1 'polypeptide(L)'
;MSSRAQNGPASSTTAPGATASTSSPTALSVRGRAAAGAGRLAAWASRVSGRGSGGMIAGLVSLKLDPGLMAQLAAGRRSALVTGTNGKSTTTRMLTAALSTVGPVASNANGDNMDAGIVTALGADRSSRLAAIEVDELHVPAVAVNTRPEAIVLLNLSRDQLDRVGEINSIERRLRAGVAEQPQATLVANCDDVMITSVAFDHPDVVWVAAGAPWAGDSVSCPRTGEPVTRTIDATGAARWRSTKPLDDGREFARPEPDWWLDDENIYGPDGFSSPMTLALPGRANRGNAAQAVAAAVAMGADP
;
A
#
# COMPACT_ATOMS: atom_id res chain seq x y z
N MET A 1 -48.44 32.91 13.93
CA MET A 1 -48.93 31.57 13.56
C MET A 1 -47.94 31.01 12.55
N SER A 2 -46.82 30.46 13.03
CA SER A 2 -46.59 29.02 13.21
C SER A 2 -46.62 28.30 11.86
N SER A 3 -45.50 27.81 11.33
CA SER A 3 -44.79 26.67 11.90
C SER A 3 -43.31 26.65 11.47
N ARG A 4 -42.45 26.44 12.46
CA ARG A 4 -40.99 26.31 12.39
C ARG A 4 -40.72 24.81 12.47
N ALA A 5 -40.32 24.17 11.36
CA ALA A 5 -39.89 22.77 11.39
C ALA A 5 -38.40 22.71 11.75
N GLN A 6 -38.15 22.29 12.99
CA GLN A 6 -36.84 21.96 13.51
C GLN A 6 -36.40 20.60 12.93
N ASN A 7 -35.32 20.57 12.17
CA ASN A 7 -34.60 19.32 11.91
C ASN A 7 -33.54 19.17 13.01
N GLY A 8 -33.77 18.21 13.90
CA GLY A 8 -32.84 17.83 14.95
C GLY A 8 -31.57 17.17 14.39
N PRO A 9 -30.50 17.09 15.21
CA PRO A 9 -29.21 16.57 14.75
C PRO A 9 -29.31 15.06 14.53
N ALA A 10 -28.79 14.61 13.38
CA ALA A 10 -28.64 13.20 13.09
C ALA A 10 -27.73 12.55 14.13
N SER A 11 -28.27 11.55 14.82
CA SER A 11 -27.60 10.73 15.81
C SER A 11 -26.41 9.98 15.21
N SER A 12 -25.23 10.26 15.78
CA SER A 12 -23.98 9.52 15.61
C SER A 12 -24.18 8.03 15.88
N THR A 13 -24.06 7.21 14.85
CA THR A 13 -23.91 5.76 15.00
C THR A 13 -22.42 5.44 14.85
N THR A 14 -21.72 5.38 15.98
CA THR A 14 -20.37 4.85 16.08
C THR A 14 -20.38 3.40 15.60
N ALA A 15 -19.64 3.11 14.54
CA ALA A 15 -19.40 1.73 14.11
C ALA A 15 -18.63 0.99 15.23
N PRO A 16 -18.99 -0.25 15.56
CA PRO A 16 -18.26 -1.04 16.54
C PRO A 16 -16.87 -1.35 16.00
N GLY A 17 -15.84 -0.91 16.71
CA GLY A 17 -14.45 -1.23 16.40
C GLY A 17 -14.26 -2.74 16.29
N ALA A 18 -13.85 -3.19 15.11
CA ALA A 18 -13.46 -4.57 14.89
C ALA A 18 -12.23 -4.86 15.76
N THR A 19 -12.43 -5.56 16.87
CA THR A 19 -11.33 -6.13 17.65
C THR A 19 -10.63 -7.17 16.78
N ALA A 20 -9.55 -6.76 16.11
CA ALA A 20 -8.70 -7.64 15.32
C ALA A 20 -8.20 -8.79 16.21
N SER A 21 -8.58 -10.02 15.86
CA SER A 21 -8.15 -11.22 16.57
C SER A 21 -6.63 -11.37 16.48
N THR A 22 -5.94 -11.20 17.60
CA THR A 22 -4.48 -11.33 17.70
C THR A 22 -4.07 -12.80 17.74
N SER A 23 -4.15 -13.49 16.60
CA SER A 23 -3.55 -14.82 16.46
C SER A 23 -2.03 -14.72 16.55
N SER A 24 -1.38 -15.60 17.33
CA SER A 24 0.09 -15.65 17.40
C SER A 24 0.69 -16.19 16.09
N PRO A 25 1.93 -15.80 15.73
CA PRO A 25 2.61 -16.35 14.56
C PRO A 25 2.63 -17.88 14.59
N THR A 26 2.16 -18.51 13.52
CA THR A 26 2.04 -19.98 13.49
C THR A 26 3.42 -20.63 13.37
N ALA A 27 3.61 -21.77 14.03
CA ALA A 27 4.84 -22.55 13.89
C ALA A 27 5.00 -23.05 12.45
N LEU A 28 6.20 -22.89 11.87
CA LEU A 28 6.53 -23.44 10.56
C LEU A 28 6.40 -24.97 10.55
N SER A 29 5.91 -25.51 9.44
CA SER A 29 5.91 -26.95 9.21
C SER A 29 7.34 -27.53 9.23
N VAL A 30 7.47 -28.86 9.34
CA VAL A 30 8.79 -29.52 9.21
C VAL A 30 9.46 -29.15 7.89
N ARG A 31 8.68 -29.15 6.79
CA ARG A 31 9.13 -28.73 5.46
C ARG A 31 9.57 -27.27 5.46
N GLY A 32 8.79 -26.37 6.05
CA GLY A 32 9.11 -24.95 6.14
C GLY A 32 10.36 -24.67 6.97
N ARG A 33 10.57 -25.41 8.07
CA ARG A 33 11.82 -25.32 8.87
C ARG A 33 13.04 -25.79 8.08
N ALA A 34 12.92 -26.91 7.36
CA ALA A 34 13.99 -27.42 6.50
C ALA A 34 14.30 -26.44 5.35
N ALA A 35 13.27 -25.91 4.69
CA ALA A 35 13.39 -24.91 3.63
C ALA A 35 14.07 -23.63 4.10
N ALA A 36 13.67 -23.09 5.25
CA ALA A 36 14.31 -21.92 5.84
C ALA A 36 15.77 -22.21 6.26
N GLY A 37 16.05 -23.43 6.76
CA GLY A 37 17.41 -23.89 7.08
C GLY A 37 18.31 -23.93 5.85
N ALA A 38 17.85 -24.56 4.77
CA ALA A 38 18.56 -24.62 3.50
C ALA A 38 18.80 -23.24 2.88
N GLY A 39 17.81 -22.33 2.97
CA GLY A 39 17.98 -20.94 2.56
C GLY A 39 19.08 -20.22 3.33
N ARG A 40 19.11 -20.35 4.67
CA ARG A 40 20.18 -19.78 5.51
C ARG A 40 21.57 -20.31 5.14
N LEU A 41 21.69 -21.61 4.86
CA LEU A 41 22.94 -22.22 4.40
C LEU A 41 23.37 -21.67 3.03
N ALA A 42 22.43 -21.52 2.09
CA ALA A 42 22.71 -20.93 0.78
C ALA A 42 23.16 -19.46 0.90
N ALA A 43 22.52 -18.68 1.77
CA ALA A 43 22.91 -17.30 2.04
C ALA A 43 24.31 -17.20 2.67
N TRP A 44 24.63 -18.09 3.61
CA TRP A 44 25.97 -18.18 4.20
C TRP A 44 27.02 -18.51 3.13
N ALA A 45 26.78 -19.51 2.28
CA ALA A 45 27.69 -19.88 1.21
C ALA A 45 27.89 -18.73 0.19
N SER A 46 26.82 -18.00 -0.14
CA SER A 46 26.90 -16.81 -1.02
C SER A 46 27.77 -15.70 -0.41
N ARG A 47 27.60 -15.40 0.88
CA ARG A 47 28.43 -14.39 1.57
C ARG A 47 29.89 -14.79 1.65
N VAL A 48 30.18 -16.02 2.09
CA VAL A 48 31.55 -16.51 2.25
C VAL A 48 32.28 -16.61 0.90
N SER A 49 31.55 -16.87 -0.18
CA SER A 49 32.12 -16.90 -1.53
C SER A 49 32.15 -15.53 -2.24
N GLY A 50 31.79 -14.44 -1.56
CA GLY A 50 31.83 -13.07 -2.11
C GLY A 50 30.79 -12.79 -3.20
N ARG A 51 29.73 -13.59 -3.31
CA ARG A 51 28.71 -13.51 -4.38
C ARG A 51 27.49 -12.64 -4.03
N GLY A 52 27.59 -11.79 -3.01
CA GLY A 52 26.53 -10.85 -2.59
C GLY A 52 26.04 -11.05 -1.14
N SER A 53 24.97 -10.35 -0.77
CA SER A 53 24.39 -10.36 0.60
C SER A 53 23.78 -11.72 0.99
N GLY A 54 23.48 -12.57 -0.01
CA GLY A 54 22.90 -13.89 0.15
C GLY A 54 21.37 -13.90 0.33
N GLY A 55 20.69 -12.74 0.36
CA GLY A 55 19.26 -12.67 0.64
C GLY A 55 18.38 -13.29 -0.44
N MET A 56 18.65 -12.96 -1.72
CA MET A 56 17.86 -13.44 -2.86
C MET A 56 18.00 -14.97 -3.05
N ILE A 57 19.22 -15.51 -2.95
CA ILE A 57 19.45 -16.96 -3.06
C ILE A 57 18.84 -17.73 -1.87
N ALA A 58 18.83 -17.16 -0.67
CA ALA A 58 18.14 -17.76 0.48
C ALA A 58 16.67 -18.00 0.14
N GLY A 59 15.98 -16.95 -0.30
CA GLY A 59 14.56 -16.99 -0.63
C GLY A 59 14.25 -17.95 -1.77
N LEU A 60 15.04 -17.94 -2.86
CA LEU A 60 14.87 -18.86 -3.98
C LEU A 60 14.99 -20.33 -3.56
N VAL A 61 16.03 -20.68 -2.79
CA VAL A 61 16.22 -22.04 -2.28
C VAL A 61 15.08 -22.44 -1.36
N SER A 62 14.69 -21.54 -0.45
CA SER A 62 13.59 -21.80 0.47
C SER A 62 12.26 -22.01 -0.25
N LEU A 63 11.89 -21.15 -1.21
CA LEU A 63 10.64 -21.28 -1.97
C LEU A 63 10.63 -22.51 -2.90
N LYS A 64 11.79 -22.88 -3.45
CA LYS A 64 11.91 -24.12 -4.24
C LYS A 64 11.65 -25.36 -3.38
N LEU A 65 12.10 -25.34 -2.13
CA LEU A 65 11.89 -26.45 -1.18
C LEU A 65 10.48 -26.43 -0.59
N ASP A 66 9.92 -25.27 -0.28
CA ASP A 66 8.57 -25.09 0.23
C ASP A 66 7.88 -23.86 -0.38
N PRO A 67 7.06 -24.04 -1.43
CA PRO A 67 6.32 -22.95 -2.07
C PRO A 67 5.33 -22.25 -1.13
N GLY A 68 4.87 -22.95 -0.07
CA GLY A 68 3.95 -22.39 0.93
C GLY A 68 4.65 -21.66 2.07
N LEU A 69 5.96 -21.46 2.00
CA LEU A 69 6.73 -20.88 3.10
C LEU A 69 6.35 -19.42 3.37
N MET A 70 6.03 -18.62 2.34
CA MET A 70 5.61 -17.24 2.52
C MET A 70 4.35 -17.16 3.38
N ALA A 71 3.32 -17.94 3.04
CA ALA A 71 2.09 -18.02 3.82
C ALA A 71 2.35 -18.49 5.26
N GLN A 72 3.22 -19.48 5.47
CA GLN A 72 3.58 -19.93 6.81
C GLN A 72 4.31 -18.86 7.63
N LEU A 73 5.17 -18.05 6.99
CA LEU A 73 5.90 -16.97 7.65
C LEU A 73 5.02 -15.76 7.96
N ALA A 74 4.04 -15.48 7.10
CA ALA A 74 3.07 -14.41 7.25
C ALA A 74 1.91 -14.76 8.20
N ALA A 75 1.62 -16.06 8.39
CA ALA A 75 0.53 -16.53 9.23
C ALA A 75 0.60 -15.95 10.65
N GLY A 76 -0.48 -15.31 11.08
CA GLY A 76 -0.59 -14.66 12.39
C GLY A 76 0.09 -13.29 12.50
N ARG A 77 0.54 -12.72 11.37
CA ARG A 77 1.02 -11.33 11.30
C ARG A 77 -0.05 -10.43 10.70
N ARG A 78 0.00 -9.17 11.13
CA ARG A 78 -0.73 -8.06 10.53
C ARG A 78 0.25 -7.34 9.59
N SER A 79 -0.01 -7.39 8.29
CA SER A 79 0.92 -6.85 7.30
C SER A 79 0.31 -5.72 6.47
N ALA A 80 1.13 -4.72 6.17
CA ALA A 80 0.92 -3.77 5.09
C ALA A 80 1.81 -4.09 3.90
N LEU A 81 1.23 -4.05 2.69
CA LEU A 81 2.00 -4.10 1.44
C LEU A 81 2.13 -2.67 0.88
N VAL A 82 3.29 -2.31 0.35
CA VAL A 82 3.54 -0.99 -0.25
C VAL A 82 4.01 -1.19 -1.68
N THR A 83 3.30 -0.59 -2.63
CA THR A 83 3.58 -0.77 -4.06
C THR A 83 3.31 0.51 -4.88
N GLY A 84 3.88 0.61 -6.07
CA GLY A 84 3.77 1.75 -6.96
C GLY A 84 5.12 2.09 -7.58
N THR A 85 5.15 2.67 -8.78
CA THR A 85 6.39 2.75 -9.58
C THR A 85 7.50 3.48 -8.84
N ASN A 86 7.17 4.53 -8.09
CA ASN A 86 8.13 5.31 -7.30
C ASN A 86 7.75 5.38 -5.81
N GLY A 87 8.76 5.57 -4.98
CA GLY A 87 8.58 5.89 -3.55
C GLY A 87 8.37 4.69 -2.63
N LYS A 88 8.38 3.45 -3.16
CA LYS A 88 8.17 2.22 -2.37
C LYS A 88 9.09 2.11 -1.16
N SER A 89 10.41 2.16 -1.36
CA SER A 89 11.36 2.00 -0.24
C SER A 89 11.31 3.14 0.77
N THR A 90 11.06 4.37 0.31
CA THR A 90 10.90 5.53 1.22
C THR A 90 9.64 5.39 2.06
N THR A 91 8.50 5.10 1.43
CA THR A 91 7.22 4.92 2.10
C THR A 91 7.25 3.72 3.05
N THR A 92 7.86 2.60 2.64
CA THR A 92 7.99 1.41 3.48
C THR A 92 8.80 1.68 4.75
N ARG A 93 9.87 2.49 4.66
CA ARG A 93 10.64 2.90 5.84
C ARG A 93 9.85 3.83 6.76
N MET A 94 9.12 4.79 6.21
CA MET A 94 8.24 5.67 6.99
C MET A 94 7.13 4.88 7.68
N LEU A 95 6.50 3.94 6.98
CA LEU A 95 5.47 3.06 7.52
C LEU A 95 6.03 2.13 8.59
N THR A 96 7.22 1.56 8.39
CA THR A 96 7.91 0.75 9.40
C THR A 96 8.15 1.57 10.67
N ALA A 97 8.63 2.81 10.53
CA ALA A 97 8.84 3.71 11.66
C ALA A 97 7.53 4.06 12.39
N ALA A 98 6.46 4.37 11.66
CA ALA A 98 5.16 4.65 12.23
C ALA A 98 4.56 3.42 12.96
N LEU A 99 4.56 2.25 12.34
CA LEU A 99 4.09 1.00 12.96
C LEU A 99 4.94 0.55 14.15
N SER A 100 6.20 0.98 14.22
CA SER A 100 7.08 0.66 15.36
C SER A 100 6.61 1.31 16.67
N THR A 101 5.72 2.32 16.62
CA THR A 101 5.06 2.86 17.82
C THR A 101 4.03 1.90 18.40
N VAL A 102 3.47 1.01 17.56
CA VAL A 102 2.52 -0.05 17.95
C VAL A 102 3.27 -1.30 18.41
N GLY A 103 4.37 -1.66 17.75
CA GLY A 103 5.22 -2.78 18.17
C GLY A 103 6.27 -3.17 17.12
N PRO A 104 7.07 -4.23 17.38
CA PRO A 104 8.11 -4.67 16.45
C PRO A 104 7.57 -5.03 15.06
N VAL A 105 8.25 -4.54 14.02
CA VAL A 105 7.84 -4.64 12.61
C VAL A 105 8.91 -5.37 11.79
N ALA A 106 8.51 -6.44 11.11
CA ALA A 106 9.35 -7.06 10.09
C ALA A 106 9.27 -6.28 8.77
N SER A 107 10.39 -6.04 8.11
CA SER A 107 10.43 -5.34 6.83
C SER A 107 11.57 -5.81 5.93
N ASN A 108 11.38 -5.76 4.62
CA ASN A 108 12.42 -5.99 3.60
C ASN A 108 13.20 -4.68 3.32
N ALA A 109 13.83 -4.12 4.35
CA ALA A 109 14.47 -2.80 4.33
C ALA A 109 15.57 -2.58 3.27
N ASN A 110 16.10 -3.67 2.69
CA ASN A 110 17.10 -3.66 1.61
C ASN A 110 16.48 -3.49 0.21
N GLY A 111 15.15 -3.41 0.09
CA GLY A 111 14.45 -3.21 -1.19
C GLY A 111 14.29 -4.49 -2.02
N ASP A 112 14.54 -5.68 -1.44
CA ASP A 112 14.27 -6.95 -2.10
C ASP A 112 12.75 -7.17 -2.19
N ASN A 113 12.13 -6.59 -3.22
CA ASN A 113 10.67 -6.40 -3.38
C ASN A 113 9.95 -7.55 -4.11
N MET A 114 10.68 -8.64 -4.39
CA MET A 114 10.17 -9.87 -4.99
C MET A 114 9.98 -10.97 -3.92
N ASP A 115 9.24 -12.03 -4.25
CA ASP A 115 8.84 -13.13 -3.36
C ASP A 115 9.99 -13.69 -2.50
N ALA A 116 11.15 -13.93 -3.12
CA ALA A 116 12.33 -14.46 -2.44
C ALA A 116 12.87 -13.49 -1.37
N GLY A 117 12.90 -12.19 -1.69
CA GLY A 117 13.30 -11.13 -0.76
C GLY A 117 12.39 -11.04 0.45
N ILE A 118 11.08 -11.09 0.18
CA ILE A 118 10.03 -11.04 1.22
C ILE A 118 10.13 -12.26 2.14
N VAL A 119 10.29 -13.47 1.60
CA VAL A 119 10.48 -14.70 2.39
C VAL A 119 11.72 -14.60 3.27
N THR A 120 12.84 -14.09 2.73
CA THR A 120 14.06 -13.90 3.50
C THR A 120 13.85 -12.91 4.65
N ALA A 121 13.19 -11.77 4.39
CA ALA A 121 12.94 -10.74 5.40
C ALA A 121 12.03 -11.25 6.53
N LEU A 122 10.89 -11.87 6.19
CA LEU A 122 9.97 -12.44 7.18
C LEU A 122 10.60 -13.62 7.93
N GLY A 123 11.50 -14.38 7.28
CA GLY A 123 12.24 -15.47 7.89
C GLY A 123 13.34 -15.03 8.85
N ALA A 124 13.91 -13.84 8.65
CA ALA A 124 14.91 -13.23 9.51
C ALA A 124 14.31 -12.68 10.80
N ASP A 125 13.12 -12.08 10.73
CA ASP A 125 12.37 -11.62 11.89
C ASP A 125 11.07 -12.42 12.03
N ARG A 126 11.12 -13.46 12.87
CA ARG A 126 9.98 -14.36 13.14
C ARG A 126 9.16 -13.97 14.36
N SER A 127 9.63 -12.99 15.14
CA SER A 127 9.01 -12.55 16.38
C SER A 127 8.03 -11.41 16.17
N SER A 128 8.29 -10.54 15.20
CA SER A 128 7.44 -9.39 14.91
C SER A 128 6.06 -9.81 14.41
N ARG A 129 5.03 -9.26 15.06
CA ARG A 129 3.62 -9.48 14.70
C ARG A 129 3.14 -8.51 13.63
N LEU A 130 3.85 -7.41 13.42
CA LEU A 130 3.61 -6.45 12.35
C LEU A 130 4.59 -6.71 11.20
N ALA A 131 4.17 -6.40 9.98
CA ALA A 131 5.07 -6.37 8.83
C ALA A 131 4.73 -5.20 7.89
N ALA A 132 5.76 -4.49 7.43
CA ALA A 132 5.66 -3.49 6.38
C ALA A 132 6.53 -3.95 5.20
N ILE A 133 5.89 -4.34 4.11
CA ILE A 133 6.53 -5.08 3.02
C ILE A 133 6.47 -4.25 1.75
N GLU A 134 7.62 -3.86 1.24
CA GLU A 134 7.76 -3.32 -0.11
C GLU A 134 7.55 -4.44 -1.13
N VAL A 135 6.68 -4.23 -2.13
CA VAL A 135 6.35 -5.24 -3.15
C VAL A 135 6.35 -4.63 -4.54
N ASP A 136 6.99 -5.31 -5.48
CA ASP A 136 6.89 -5.02 -6.91
C ASP A 136 5.43 -5.17 -7.40
N GLU A 137 4.97 -4.27 -8.26
CA GLU A 137 3.58 -4.14 -8.68
C GLU A 137 3.04 -5.44 -9.31
N LEU A 138 3.89 -6.18 -10.04
CA LEU A 138 3.49 -7.42 -10.70
C LEU A 138 3.37 -8.61 -9.72
N HIS A 139 4.03 -8.49 -8.56
CA HIS A 139 4.08 -9.50 -7.51
C HIS A 139 3.01 -9.31 -6.43
N VAL A 140 2.40 -8.12 -6.34
CA VAL A 140 1.36 -7.80 -5.34
C VAL A 140 0.25 -8.86 -5.27
N PRO A 141 -0.38 -9.35 -6.36
CA PRO A 141 -1.45 -10.35 -6.23
C PRO A 141 -0.97 -11.64 -5.55
N ALA A 142 0.21 -12.16 -5.95
CA ALA A 142 0.75 -13.39 -5.39
C ALA A 142 1.15 -13.22 -3.92
N VAL A 143 1.76 -12.08 -3.57
CA VAL A 143 2.14 -11.76 -2.19
C VAL A 143 0.90 -11.56 -1.33
N ALA A 144 -0.13 -10.87 -1.83
CA ALA A 144 -1.36 -10.62 -1.09
C ALA A 144 -2.12 -11.91 -0.76
N VAL A 145 -2.20 -12.87 -1.69
CA VAL A 145 -2.79 -14.19 -1.42
C VAL A 145 -2.06 -14.92 -0.28
N ASN A 146 -0.74 -14.84 -0.22
CA ASN A 146 0.06 -15.49 0.82
C ASN A 146 0.03 -14.76 2.17
N THR A 147 0.00 -13.42 2.15
CA THR A 147 0.13 -12.59 3.35
C THR A 147 -1.21 -12.20 3.96
N ARG A 148 -2.30 -12.21 3.17
CA ARG A 148 -3.63 -11.71 3.54
C ARG A 148 -3.52 -10.36 4.29
N PRO A 149 -3.03 -9.30 3.62
CA PRO A 149 -2.66 -8.07 4.29
C PRO A 149 -3.88 -7.39 4.91
N GLU A 150 -3.60 -6.63 5.97
CA GLU A 150 -4.56 -5.72 6.61
C GLU A 150 -4.64 -4.40 5.86
N ALA A 151 -3.54 -3.96 5.25
CA ALA A 151 -3.51 -2.76 4.43
C ALA A 151 -2.69 -2.94 3.14
N ILE A 152 -3.08 -2.27 2.06
CA ILE A 152 -2.30 -2.17 0.82
C ILE A 152 -2.17 -0.69 0.45
N VAL A 153 -0.94 -0.20 0.42
CA VAL A 153 -0.58 1.18 0.08
C VAL A 153 -0.24 1.27 -1.40
N LEU A 154 -1.04 2.04 -2.13
CA LEU A 154 -0.98 2.20 -3.59
C LEU A 154 -0.48 3.62 -3.93
N LEU A 155 0.81 3.75 -4.24
CA LEU A 155 1.48 5.05 -4.30
C LEU A 155 1.22 5.86 -5.58
N ASN A 156 1.64 5.32 -6.72
CA ASN A 156 1.58 5.94 -8.04
C ASN A 156 1.88 4.90 -9.13
N LEU A 157 1.42 5.13 -10.34
CA LEU A 157 1.83 4.37 -11.52
C LEU A 157 2.25 5.33 -12.64
N SER A 158 3.56 5.43 -12.86
CA SER A 158 4.19 6.33 -13.85
C SER A 158 4.94 5.59 -14.95
N ARG A 159 5.14 6.25 -16.11
CA ARG A 159 5.97 5.77 -17.22
C ARG A 159 7.43 6.11 -16.95
N ASP A 160 8.08 5.40 -16.02
CA ASP A 160 9.48 5.69 -15.68
C ASP A 160 10.49 5.25 -16.76
N GLN A 161 10.07 4.41 -17.72
CA GLN A 161 10.84 4.02 -18.91
C GLN A 161 10.08 4.40 -20.19
N LEU A 162 10.78 5.06 -21.12
CA LEU A 162 10.24 5.69 -22.34
C LEU A 162 9.64 4.72 -23.37
N ASP A 163 9.73 3.40 -23.17
CA ASP A 163 9.39 2.35 -24.13
C ASP A 163 8.12 1.53 -23.77
N ARG A 164 7.40 1.89 -22.70
CA ARG A 164 6.34 1.05 -22.11
C ARG A 164 4.91 1.48 -22.45
N VAL A 165 4.61 1.81 -23.70
CA VAL A 165 3.22 2.09 -24.13
C VAL A 165 2.41 0.78 -24.06
N GLY A 166 1.59 0.63 -23.03
CA GLY A 166 0.71 -0.53 -22.80
C GLY A 166 0.97 -1.29 -21.50
N GLU A 167 2.16 -1.17 -20.90
CA GLU A 167 2.52 -1.91 -19.68
C GLU A 167 1.89 -1.33 -18.42
N ILE A 168 1.69 -0.01 -18.33
CA ILE A 168 1.04 0.55 -17.13
C ILE A 168 -0.41 0.13 -17.04
N ASN A 169 -1.13 0.07 -18.18
CA ASN A 169 -2.49 -0.42 -18.19
C ASN A 169 -2.57 -1.91 -17.84
N SER A 170 -1.55 -2.71 -18.15
CA SER A 170 -1.52 -4.12 -17.73
C SER A 170 -1.20 -4.26 -16.24
N ILE A 171 -0.29 -3.45 -15.71
CA ILE A 171 0.01 -3.36 -14.27
C ILE A 171 -1.24 -2.91 -13.50
N GLU A 172 -1.91 -1.84 -13.94
CA GLU A 172 -3.17 -1.37 -13.34
C GLU A 172 -4.22 -2.48 -13.30
N ARG A 173 -4.47 -3.16 -14.42
CA ARG A 173 -5.47 -4.24 -14.45
C ARG A 173 -5.11 -5.38 -13.51
N ARG A 174 -3.82 -5.73 -13.44
CA ARG A 174 -3.32 -6.80 -12.57
C ARG A 174 -3.42 -6.43 -11.09
N LEU A 175 -3.07 -5.20 -10.73
CA LEU A 175 -3.26 -4.67 -9.39
C LEU A 175 -4.74 -4.61 -9.02
N ARG A 176 -5.59 -4.08 -9.90
CA ARG A 176 -7.06 -4.00 -9.71
C ARG A 176 -7.67 -5.37 -9.44
N ALA A 177 -7.30 -6.38 -10.22
CA ALA A 177 -7.72 -7.76 -9.98
C ALA A 177 -7.19 -8.29 -8.64
N GLY A 178 -5.90 -8.04 -8.35
CA GLY A 178 -5.27 -8.47 -7.10
C GLY A 178 -5.91 -7.87 -5.85
N VAL A 179 -6.23 -6.58 -5.84
CA VAL A 179 -6.87 -5.93 -4.68
C VAL A 179 -8.34 -6.33 -4.54
N ALA A 180 -9.05 -6.60 -5.64
CA ALA A 180 -10.43 -7.09 -5.58
C ALA A 180 -10.55 -8.46 -4.89
N GLU A 181 -9.49 -9.28 -4.92
CA GLU A 181 -9.42 -10.54 -4.19
C GLU A 181 -9.11 -10.37 -2.70
N GLN A 182 -8.89 -9.15 -2.22
CA GLN A 182 -8.53 -8.83 -0.83
C GLN A 182 -9.55 -7.90 -0.14
N PRO A 183 -10.86 -8.24 -0.11
CA PRO A 183 -11.89 -7.37 0.46
C PRO A 183 -11.71 -7.11 1.96
N GLN A 184 -10.84 -7.87 2.64
CA GLN A 184 -10.49 -7.64 4.05
C GLN A 184 -9.46 -6.52 4.27
N ALA A 185 -8.74 -6.10 3.23
CA ALA A 185 -7.64 -5.15 3.35
C ALA A 185 -8.13 -3.72 3.18
N THR A 186 -7.70 -2.79 4.01
CA THR A 186 -7.91 -1.37 3.75
C THR A 186 -6.94 -0.91 2.66
N LEU A 187 -7.45 -0.35 1.56
CA LEU A 187 -6.58 0.26 0.56
C LEU A 187 -6.25 1.69 0.98
N VAL A 188 -4.97 2.05 1.03
CA VAL A 188 -4.52 3.44 1.18
C VAL A 188 -4.02 3.90 -0.17
N ALA A 189 -4.79 4.77 -0.83
CA ALA A 189 -4.62 5.05 -2.26
C ALA A 189 -4.44 6.53 -2.54
N ASN A 190 -3.46 6.86 -3.40
CA ASN A 190 -3.28 8.21 -3.89
C ASN A 190 -4.43 8.64 -4.82
N CYS A 191 -5.30 9.55 -4.37
CA CYS A 191 -6.42 10.05 -5.17
C CYS A 191 -5.99 11.00 -6.30
N ASP A 192 -4.77 11.54 -6.24
CA ASP A 192 -4.25 12.43 -7.28
C ASP A 192 -3.77 11.66 -8.52
N ASP A 193 -3.48 10.35 -8.38
CA ASP A 193 -3.09 9.47 -9.46
C ASP A 193 -4.32 8.72 -10.03
N VAL A 194 -4.59 8.95 -11.32
CA VAL A 194 -5.76 8.39 -12.03
C VAL A 194 -5.68 6.87 -12.11
N MET A 195 -4.49 6.30 -12.31
CA MET A 195 -4.30 4.86 -12.45
C MET A 195 -4.49 4.17 -11.10
N ILE A 196 -3.93 4.74 -10.03
CA ILE A 196 -4.16 4.24 -8.67
C ILE A 196 -5.63 4.34 -8.28
N THR A 197 -6.29 5.45 -8.62
CA THR A 197 -7.72 5.59 -8.37
C THR A 197 -8.51 4.52 -9.11
N SER A 198 -8.11 4.16 -10.34
CA SER A 198 -8.71 3.03 -11.06
C SER A 198 -8.52 1.69 -10.36
N VAL A 199 -7.33 1.42 -9.82
CA VAL A 199 -7.05 0.19 -9.06
C VAL A 199 -8.01 0.06 -7.87
N ALA A 200 -8.20 1.14 -7.11
CA ALA A 200 -8.96 1.12 -5.86
C ALA A 200 -10.47 1.38 -6.01
N PHE A 201 -10.95 1.88 -7.17
CA PHE A 201 -12.30 2.45 -7.34
C PHE A 201 -13.48 1.57 -6.89
N ASP A 202 -13.39 0.25 -7.07
CA ASP A 202 -14.47 -0.69 -6.71
C ASP A 202 -14.22 -1.40 -5.37
N HIS A 203 -13.13 -1.08 -4.68
CA HIS A 203 -12.80 -1.71 -3.42
C HIS A 203 -13.73 -1.18 -2.30
N PRO A 204 -14.27 -2.05 -1.42
CA PRO A 204 -15.26 -1.65 -0.42
C PRO A 204 -14.69 -0.76 0.69
N ASP A 205 -13.38 -0.81 0.92
CA ASP A 205 -12.69 -0.07 1.98
C ASP A 205 -11.44 0.63 1.40
N VAL A 206 -11.52 1.95 1.26
CA VAL A 206 -10.46 2.79 0.69
C VAL A 206 -10.31 4.06 1.52
N VAL A 207 -9.07 4.33 1.94
CA VAL A 207 -8.61 5.60 2.50
C VAL A 207 -7.89 6.36 1.41
N TRP A 208 -8.47 7.49 1.00
CA TRP A 208 -7.95 8.34 -0.06
C TRP A 208 -6.95 9.36 0.49
N VAL A 209 -5.78 9.42 -0.13
CA VAL A 209 -4.71 10.35 0.26
C VAL A 209 -4.39 11.29 -0.89
N ALA A 210 -4.46 12.60 -0.65
CA ALA A 210 -3.96 13.61 -1.58
C ALA A 210 -2.43 13.72 -1.45
N ALA A 211 -1.72 12.79 -2.09
CA ALA A 211 -0.26 12.68 -2.05
C ALA A 211 0.46 13.45 -3.18
N GLY A 212 -0.30 14.09 -4.07
CA GLY A 212 0.18 14.77 -5.26
C GLY A 212 0.34 13.84 -6.48
N ALA A 213 0.41 14.46 -7.67
CA ALA A 213 0.56 13.76 -8.95
C ALA A 213 1.76 14.29 -9.76
N PRO A 214 3.01 13.96 -9.36
CA PRO A 214 4.20 14.45 -10.06
C PRO A 214 4.29 13.96 -11.52
N TRP A 215 3.57 12.90 -11.89
CA TRP A 215 3.53 12.32 -13.25
C TRP A 215 2.16 12.44 -13.94
N ALA A 216 1.42 13.53 -13.71
CA ALA A 216 0.07 13.72 -14.28
C ALA A 216 0.00 13.59 -15.82
N GLY A 217 1.10 13.83 -16.54
CA GLY A 217 1.21 13.62 -17.99
C GLY A 217 1.06 12.16 -18.43
N ASP A 218 1.16 11.21 -17.50
CA ASP A 218 1.06 9.77 -17.78
C ASP A 218 -0.36 9.23 -17.86
N SER A 219 -1.32 10.00 -17.39
CA SER A 219 -2.73 9.59 -17.31
C SER A 219 -3.64 10.57 -18.07
N VAL A 220 -3.46 10.65 -19.39
CA VAL A 220 -4.29 11.52 -20.26
C VAL A 220 -5.63 10.89 -20.62
N SER A 221 -5.76 9.57 -20.48
CA SER A 221 -7.00 8.81 -20.71
C SER A 221 -7.39 8.03 -19.47
N CYS A 222 -8.70 7.80 -19.32
CA CYS A 222 -9.26 6.98 -18.27
C CYS A 222 -8.92 5.51 -18.55
N PRO A 223 -8.29 4.78 -17.62
CA PRO A 223 -7.93 3.37 -17.83
C PRO A 223 -9.15 2.44 -17.93
N ARG A 224 -10.32 2.89 -17.48
CA ARG A 224 -11.57 2.10 -17.46
C ARG A 224 -12.39 2.26 -18.73
N THR A 225 -12.39 3.43 -19.35
CA THR A 225 -13.22 3.74 -20.53
C THR A 225 -12.41 4.08 -21.78
N GLY A 226 -11.13 4.43 -21.65
CA GLY A 226 -10.29 4.97 -22.71
C GLY A 226 -10.55 6.45 -23.02
N GLU A 227 -11.57 7.06 -22.41
CA GLU A 227 -11.97 8.44 -22.65
C GLU A 227 -10.98 9.44 -22.04
N PRO A 228 -10.80 10.64 -22.63
CA PRO A 228 -9.90 11.65 -22.09
C PRO A 228 -10.16 11.99 -20.62
N VAL A 229 -9.09 12.31 -19.88
CA VAL A 229 -9.18 12.85 -18.51
C VAL A 229 -8.94 14.35 -18.56
N THR A 230 -9.94 15.11 -18.13
CA THR A 230 -9.85 16.56 -17.94
C THR A 230 -9.28 16.88 -16.57
N ARG A 231 -8.50 17.96 -16.49
CA ARG A 231 -7.91 18.46 -15.24
C ARG A 231 -8.22 19.94 -15.07
N THR A 232 -8.62 20.31 -13.87
CA THR A 232 -8.92 21.69 -13.50
C THR A 232 -8.31 22.00 -12.14
N ILE A 233 -8.17 23.29 -11.83
CA ILE A 233 -7.84 23.76 -10.50
C ILE A 233 -9.11 24.42 -9.96
N ASP A 234 -9.56 24.02 -8.78
CA ASP A 234 -10.73 24.64 -8.17
C ASP A 234 -10.39 26.00 -7.53
N ALA A 235 -11.40 26.68 -6.98
CA ALA A 235 -11.22 28.00 -6.35
C ALA A 235 -10.28 27.99 -5.13
N THR A 236 -9.98 26.81 -4.56
CA THR A 236 -9.07 26.64 -3.43
C THR A 236 -7.63 26.39 -3.88
N GLY A 237 -7.39 26.26 -5.20
CA GLY A 237 -6.08 25.91 -5.75
C GLY A 237 -5.83 24.40 -5.83
N ALA A 238 -6.79 23.56 -5.45
CA ALA A 238 -6.63 22.12 -5.47
C ALA A 238 -6.91 21.53 -6.87
N ALA A 239 -6.04 20.61 -7.29
CA ALA A 239 -6.19 19.92 -8.56
C ALA A 239 -7.37 18.94 -8.52
N ARG A 240 -8.25 19.02 -9.52
CA ARG A 240 -9.34 18.08 -9.77
C ARG A 240 -9.15 17.44 -11.13
N TRP A 241 -9.52 16.17 -11.24
CA TRP A 241 -9.52 15.44 -12.51
C TRP A 241 -10.78 14.60 -12.66
N ARG A 242 -11.24 14.41 -13.89
CA ARG A 242 -12.39 13.54 -14.21
C ARG A 242 -12.33 13.02 -15.64
N SER A 243 -12.85 11.81 -15.86
CA SER A 243 -13.11 11.30 -17.21
C SER A 243 -14.20 12.14 -17.90
N THR A 244 -14.07 12.32 -19.22
CA THR A 244 -15.05 13.07 -20.03
C THR A 244 -16.39 12.35 -20.16
N LYS A 245 -16.44 11.03 -19.96
CA LYS A 245 -17.68 10.25 -19.95
C LYS A 245 -17.81 9.41 -18.68
N PRO A 246 -19.05 9.12 -18.24
CA PRO A 246 -19.30 8.12 -17.21
C PRO A 246 -18.77 6.73 -17.61
N LEU A 247 -18.60 5.88 -16.60
CA LEU A 247 -18.40 4.45 -16.79
C LEU A 247 -19.65 3.79 -17.41
N ASP A 248 -19.51 2.57 -17.91
CA ASP A 248 -20.62 1.82 -18.53
C ASP A 248 -21.83 1.60 -17.60
N ASP A 249 -21.59 1.59 -16.28
CA ASP A 249 -22.62 1.49 -15.24
C ASP A 249 -23.19 2.85 -14.81
N GLY A 250 -22.82 3.93 -15.49
CA GLY A 250 -23.28 5.29 -15.25
C GLY A 250 -22.54 6.03 -14.12
N ARG A 251 -21.63 5.39 -13.37
CA ARG A 251 -20.84 6.06 -12.33
C ARG A 251 -19.85 7.04 -12.94
N GLU A 252 -19.61 8.13 -12.23
CA GLU A 252 -18.57 9.09 -12.59
C GLU A 252 -17.20 8.58 -12.15
N PHE A 253 -16.22 8.64 -13.05
CA PHE A 253 -14.82 8.39 -12.72
C PHE A 253 -14.08 9.72 -12.59
N ALA A 254 -13.95 10.20 -11.36
CA ALA A 254 -13.32 11.46 -11.01
C ALA A 254 -12.46 11.31 -9.76
N ARG A 255 -11.63 12.32 -9.50
CA ARG A 255 -10.80 12.42 -8.30
C ARG A 255 -11.68 12.31 -7.03
N PRO A 256 -11.47 11.31 -6.17
CA PRO A 256 -12.13 11.21 -4.88
C PRO A 256 -11.80 12.38 -3.96
N GLU A 257 -12.66 12.65 -2.99
CA GLU A 257 -12.33 13.57 -1.90
C GLU A 257 -11.36 12.85 -0.93
N PRO A 258 -10.22 13.46 -0.57
CA PRO A 258 -9.23 12.82 0.27
C PRO A 258 -9.66 12.78 1.74
N ASP A 259 -9.39 11.66 2.41
CA ASP A 259 -9.45 11.52 3.86
C ASP A 259 -8.20 12.13 4.52
N TRP A 260 -7.06 12.04 3.83
CA TRP A 260 -5.78 12.59 4.27
C TRP A 260 -5.19 13.53 3.22
N TRP A 261 -4.70 14.68 3.65
CA TRP A 261 -4.10 15.66 2.75
C TRP A 261 -3.03 16.49 3.47
N LEU A 262 -2.30 17.29 2.70
CA LEU A 262 -1.14 18.03 3.17
C LEU A 262 -1.19 19.46 2.61
N ASP A 263 -0.72 20.41 3.40
CA ASP A 263 -0.19 21.67 2.88
C ASP A 263 1.33 21.72 3.07
N ASP A 264 1.92 22.92 2.99
CA ASP A 264 3.36 23.11 3.13
C ASP A 264 3.86 22.86 4.57
N GLU A 265 2.98 22.95 5.57
CA GLU A 265 3.29 22.89 7.00
C GLU A 265 2.78 21.59 7.63
N ASN A 266 1.50 21.26 7.45
CA ASN A 266 0.79 20.24 8.20
C ASN A 266 0.32 19.06 7.33
N ILE A 267 0.07 17.95 8.02
CA ILE A 267 -0.80 16.87 7.57
C ILE A 267 -2.16 17.03 8.23
N TYR A 268 -3.21 16.71 7.48
CA TYR A 268 -4.58 16.72 7.91
C TYR A 268 -5.19 15.35 7.67
N GLY A 269 -6.05 14.92 8.58
CA GLY A 269 -6.70 13.61 8.54
C GLY A 269 -8.16 13.67 8.97
N PRO A 270 -8.80 12.50 9.11
CA PRO A 270 -10.18 12.37 9.57
C PRO A 270 -10.43 13.05 10.93
N ASP A 271 -11.70 13.31 11.24
CA ASP A 271 -12.16 13.87 12.52
C ASP A 271 -11.51 15.21 12.91
N GLY A 272 -11.03 15.97 11.92
CA GLY A 272 -10.38 17.26 12.12
C GLY A 272 -8.94 17.17 12.61
N PHE A 273 -8.30 15.99 12.49
CA PHE A 273 -6.90 15.82 12.83
C PHE A 273 -6.01 16.78 12.02
N SER A 274 -5.05 17.41 12.70
CA SER A 274 -4.01 18.21 12.08
C SER A 274 -2.73 18.15 12.92
N SER A 275 -1.59 17.96 12.27
CA SER A 275 -0.28 17.92 12.93
C SER A 275 0.82 18.44 11.99
N PRO A 276 1.88 19.08 12.52
CA PRO A 276 3.02 19.48 11.71
C PRO A 276 3.69 18.30 10.99
N MET A 277 3.82 18.39 9.67
CA MET A 277 4.52 17.39 8.86
C MET A 277 5.97 17.84 8.63
N THR A 278 6.84 17.47 9.55
CA THR A 278 8.28 17.78 9.49
C THR A 278 9.07 16.52 9.09
N LEU A 279 9.65 16.53 7.90
CA LEU A 279 10.48 15.44 7.41
C LEU A 279 11.95 15.86 7.31
N ALA A 280 12.85 14.99 7.75
CA ALA A 280 14.29 15.16 7.50
C ALA A 280 14.63 15.05 6.01
N LEU A 281 13.78 14.38 5.23
CA LEU A 281 13.92 14.24 3.78
C LEU A 281 13.17 15.37 3.07
N PRO A 282 13.85 16.18 2.24
CA PRO A 282 13.18 17.27 1.51
C PRO A 282 12.30 16.74 0.37
N GLY A 283 11.41 17.60 -0.11
CA GLY A 283 10.67 17.40 -1.36
C GLY A 283 9.21 16.98 -1.19
N ARG A 284 8.34 17.54 -2.04
CA ARG A 284 6.88 17.31 -1.99
C ARG A 284 6.51 15.84 -2.17
N ALA A 285 7.23 15.10 -3.02
CA ALA A 285 7.00 13.66 -3.20
C ALA A 285 7.22 12.87 -1.90
N ASN A 286 8.22 13.23 -1.09
CA ASN A 286 8.46 12.58 0.19
C ASN A 286 7.39 12.92 1.24
N ARG A 287 6.80 14.12 1.18
CA ARG A 287 5.63 14.47 2.00
C ARG A 287 4.42 13.61 1.65
N GLY A 288 4.13 13.44 0.36
CA GLY A 288 3.07 12.54 -0.10
C GLY A 288 3.28 11.07 0.30
N ASN A 289 4.53 10.58 0.22
CA ASN A 289 4.91 9.26 0.74
C ASN A 289 4.66 9.15 2.25
N ALA A 290 5.00 10.18 3.02
CA ALA A 290 4.78 10.21 4.46
C ALA A 290 3.29 10.21 4.83
N ALA A 291 2.44 10.98 4.14
CA ALA A 291 1.00 10.96 4.41
C ALA A 291 0.38 9.57 4.16
N GLN A 292 0.79 8.89 3.09
CA GLN A 292 0.33 7.52 2.83
C GLN A 292 0.84 6.53 3.89
N ALA A 293 2.07 6.68 4.37
CA ALA A 293 2.60 5.88 5.47
C ALA A 293 1.83 6.12 6.79
N VAL A 294 1.51 7.37 7.12
CA VAL A 294 0.72 7.72 8.31
C VAL A 294 -0.69 7.13 8.20
N ALA A 295 -1.39 7.37 7.09
CA ALA A 295 -2.73 6.86 6.86
C ALA A 295 -2.79 5.32 6.99
N ALA A 296 -1.79 4.62 6.44
CA ALA A 296 -1.69 3.16 6.56
C ALA A 296 -1.39 2.68 7.99
N ALA A 297 -0.52 3.39 8.72
CA ALA A 297 -0.25 3.06 10.11
C ALA A 297 -1.50 3.26 10.98
N VAL A 298 -2.25 4.35 10.77
CA VAL A 298 -3.51 4.65 11.48
C VAL A 298 -4.59 3.62 11.15
N ALA A 299 -4.75 3.23 9.87
CA ALA A 299 -5.63 2.14 9.48
C ALA A 299 -5.28 0.81 10.18
N MET A 300 -4.01 0.62 10.53
CA MET A 300 -3.51 -0.51 11.31
C MET A 300 -3.43 -0.22 12.83
N GLY A 301 -4.13 0.80 13.33
CA GLY A 301 -4.28 1.07 14.76
C GLY A 301 -3.10 1.79 15.43
N ALA A 302 -2.27 2.50 14.68
CA ALA A 302 -1.40 3.53 15.24
C ALA A 302 -2.21 4.79 15.60
N ASP A 303 -1.78 5.51 16.62
CA ASP A 303 -2.31 6.84 16.97
C ASP A 303 -1.77 7.88 15.95
N PRO A 304 -2.64 8.73 15.34
CA PRO A 304 -2.26 9.67 14.29
C PRO A 304 -1.26 10.77 14.70
#